data_AF-A0A7Z9SE32-F1
#
_entry.id   AF-A0A7Z9SE32-F1
#
_cell.length_a   1.000
_cell.length_b   1.000
_cell.length_c   1.000
_cell.angle_alpha   90.00
_cell.angle_beta   90.00
_cell.angle_gamma   90.00
#
_symmetry.space_group_name_H-M   'P 1'
#
loop_
_entity.id
_entity.type
_entity.pdbx_description
1 polymer ?
#
loop_
_entity_poly.entity_id
_entity_poly.type
_entity_poly.pdbx_seq_one_letter_code
_entity_poly.pdbx_strand_id
1 'polypeptide(L)' 'MTFSLTPDIIDEINGRLQAANTIFNTAHPGESPDRQPVHTVYGGAHIFKAGSAQKMGKSALN' A
#
# COMPACT_ATOMS: atom_id res chain seq x y z
N MET A 1 10.07 36.52 19.76
CA MET A 1 10.81 35.38 19.21
C MET A 1 11.14 35.72 17.77
N THR A 2 12.41 35.65 17.38
CA THR A 2 12.83 35.90 16.00
C THR A 2 12.74 34.58 15.26
N PHE A 3 11.73 34.41 14.40
CA PHE A 3 11.63 33.24 13.55
C PHE A 3 12.60 33.41 12.37
N SER A 4 13.46 32.43 12.15
CA SER A 4 14.40 32.41 11.02
C SER A 4 13.71 32.13 9.67
N LEU A 5 12.49 31.59 9.71
CA LEU A 5 11.63 31.38 8.56
C LEU A 5 10.45 32.35 8.64
N THR A 6 10.29 33.17 7.60
CA THR A 6 9.12 34.04 7.45
C THR A 6 7.94 33.22 6.90
N PRO A 7 6.69 33.67 7.14
CA PRO A 7 5.50 33.03 6.56
C PRO A 7 5.60 32.87 5.03
N ASP A 8 6.08 33.89 4.32
CA ASP A 8 6.23 33.84 2.86
C ASP A 8 7.19 32.73 2.40
N ILE A 9 8.30 32.52 3.12
CA ILE A 9 9.26 31.45 2.83
C ILE A 9 8.61 30.08 3.09
N ILE A 10 7.79 29.97 4.14
CA ILE A 10 7.08 28.73 4.46
C ILE A 10 6.07 28.39 3.37
N ASP A 11 5.31 29.37 2.89
CA ASP A 11 4.32 29.20 1.83
C ASP A 11 4.97 28.78 0.51
N GLU A 12 6.09 29.40 0.14
CA GLU A 12 6.87 29.00 -1.05
C GLU A 12 7.34 27.53 -0.94
N ILE A 13 7.92 27.16 0.20
CA ILE A 13 8.41 25.80 0.45
C ILE A 13 7.25 24.80 0.39
N ASN A 14 6.11 25.12 0.99
CA ASN A 14 4.93 24.26 0.98
C ASN A 14 4.38 24.05 -0.44
N GLY A 15 4.35 25.09 -1.28
CA GLY A 15 3.93 24.95 -2.67
C GLY A 15 4.83 24.00 -3.46
N ARG A 16 6.15 24.11 -3.27
CA ARG A 16 7.14 23.22 -3.90
C ARG A 16 7.04 21.79 -3.39
N LEU A 17 6.86 21.61 -2.08
CA LEU A 17 6.66 20.29 -1.47
C LEU A 17 5.37 19.64 -1.95
N GLN A 18 4.27 20.40 -2.08
CA GLN A 18 3.00 19.89 -2.58
C GLN A 18 3.16 19.33 -4.00
N ALA A 19 3.77 20.09 -4.90
CA ALA A 19 4.01 19.64 -6.28
C ALA A 19 4.85 18.37 -6.34
N ALA A 20 5.95 18.31 -5.58
CA ALA A 20 6.81 17.13 -5.51
C ALA A 20 6.08 15.91 -4.93
N ASN A 21 5.32 16.10 -3.85
CA ASN A 21 4.55 15.03 -3.21
C ASN A 21 3.43 14.50 -4.11
N THR A 22 2.75 15.36 -4.89
CA THR A 22 1.74 14.92 -5.85
C THR A 22 2.36 14.01 -6.92
N ILE A 23 3.51 14.38 -7.47
CA ILE A 23 4.24 13.53 -8.44
C ILE A 23 4.64 12.20 -7.79
N PHE A 24 5.22 12.26 -6.58
CA PHE A 24 5.65 11.07 -5.86
C PHE A 24 4.49 10.11 -5.58
N ASN A 25 3.37 10.62 -5.04
CA ASN A 25 2.20 9.83 -4.70
C ASN A 25 1.52 9.22 -5.92
N THR A 26 1.55 9.93 -7.07
CA THR A 26 1.04 9.38 -8.33
C THR A 26 1.88 8.22 -8.83
N ALA A 27 3.21 8.33 -8.73
CA ALA A 27 4.13 7.26 -9.13
C ALA A 27 4.17 6.09 -8.13
N HIS A 28 3.85 6.35 -6.86
CA HIS A 28 3.90 5.38 -5.76
C HIS A 28 2.60 5.45 -4.94
N PRO A 29 1.48 4.92 -5.46
CA PRO A 29 0.16 5.04 -4.81
C PRO A 29 0.01 4.28 -3.48
N GLY A 30 1.10 3.72 -2.94
CA GLY A 30 1.08 2.84 -1.77
C GLY A 30 0.54 1.45 -2.09
N GLU A 31 0.30 0.66 -1.05
CA GLU A 31 -0.39 -0.62 -1.20
C GLU A 31 -1.86 -0.39 -1.50
N SER A 32 -2.43 -1.20 -2.40
CA SER A 32 -3.86 -1.16 -2.64
C SER A 32 -4.62 -1.52 -1.35
N PRO A 33 -5.67 -0.76 -0.98
CA PRO A 33 -6.60 -1.16 0.08
C PRO A 33 -7.43 -2.39 -0.29
N ASP A 34 -7.37 -2.83 -1.56
CA ASP A 34 -7.99 -4.07 -2.00
C ASP A 34 -7.37 -5.30 -1.32
N ARG A 35 -8.10 -6.41 -1.39
CA ARG A 35 -7.68 -7.68 -0.77
C ARG A 35 -6.35 -8.12 -1.36
N GLN A 36 -5.29 -8.07 -0.54
CA GLN A 36 -4.00 -8.66 -0.87
C GLN A 36 -4.18 -10.18 -1.03
N PRO A 37 -3.84 -10.78 -2.18
CA PRO A 37 -4.18 -12.17 -2.52
C PRO A 37 -3.24 -13.18 -1.85
N VAL A 38 -2.85 -12.95 -0.60
CA VAL A 38 -1.96 -13.83 0.16
C VAL A 38 -2.77 -14.52 1.25
N HIS A 39 -3.04 -15.81 1.02
CA HIS A 39 -3.57 -16.69 2.05
C HIS A 39 -2.54 -17.78 2.34
N THR A 40 -1.79 -17.62 3.42
CA THR A 40 -0.83 -18.63 3.86
C THR A 40 -1.58 -19.69 4.65
N VAL A 41 -1.57 -20.93 4.16
CA VAL A 41 -2.20 -22.07 4.83
C VAL A 41 -1.12 -22.98 5.38
N TYR A 42 -1.15 -23.20 6.70
CA TYR A 42 -0.29 -24.15 7.38
C TYR A 42 -1.04 -25.46 7.60
N GLY A 43 -0.44 -26.58 7.23
CA GLY A 43 -1.04 -27.91 7.38
C GLY A 43 -0.04 -29.02 7.11
N GLY A 44 -0.29 -30.21 7.68
CA GLY A 44 0.57 -31.37 7.44
C GLY A 44 0.51 -31.86 5.99
N ALA A 45 1.61 -32.37 5.44
CA ALA A 45 1.61 -32.88 4.07
C ALA A 45 0.56 -34.01 3.84
N HIS A 46 0.25 -34.78 4.88
CA HIS A 46 -0.72 -35.88 4.85
C HIS A 46 -2.18 -35.45 4.63
N ILE A 47 -2.53 -34.18 4.85
CA ILE A 47 -3.87 -33.64 4.54
C ILE A 47 -3.96 -33.00 3.16
N PHE A 48 -2.84 -32.85 2.46
CA PHE A 48 -2.83 -32.30 1.10
C PHE A 48 -3.38 -33.32 0.10
N LYS A 49 -4.26 -32.86 -0.79
CA LYS A 49 -4.87 -33.67 -1.85
C LYS A 49 -4.77 -32.93 -3.17
N ALA A 50 -4.78 -33.67 -4.27
CA ALA A 50 -4.91 -33.08 -5.61
C ALA A 50 -6.14 -32.16 -5.64
N GLY A 51 -5.95 -30.91 -6.09
CA GLY A 51 -7.00 -29.90 -6.17
C GLY A 51 -7.23 -29.04 -4.91
N SER A 52 -6.52 -29.28 -3.80
CA SER A 52 -6.66 -28.46 -2.57
C SER A 52 -6.48 -26.96 -2.84
N ALA A 53 -5.47 -26.57 -3.62
CA ALA A 53 -5.21 -25.17 -3.96
C ALA A 53 -6.37 -24.53 -4.75
N GLN A 54 -6.92 -25.24 -5.75
CA GLN A 54 -8.04 -24.74 -6.56
C GLN A 54 -9.31 -24.57 -5.71
N LYS A 55 -9.59 -25.51 -4.80
CA LYS A 55 -10.74 -25.42 -3.89
C LYS A 55 -10.63 -24.19 -2.98
N MET A 56 -9.47 -23.98 -2.36
CA MET A 56 -9.23 -22.81 -1.50
C MET A 56 -9.32 -21.49 -2.27
N GLY A 57 -8.76 -21.45 -3.49
CA GLY A 57 -8.87 -20.28 -4.36
C GLY A 57 -10.31 -19.92 -4.73
N LYS A 58 -11.16 -20.91 -5.06
CA LYS A 58 -12.59 -20.66 -5.32
C LYS A 58 -13.33 -20.09 -4.11
N SER A 59 -13.05 -20.61 -2.91
CA SER A 59 -13.67 -20.11 -1.67
C SER A 59 -13.21 -18.69 -1.30
N ALA A 60 -12.01 -18.27 -1.71
CA ALA A 60 -11.48 -16.94 -1.40
C ALA A 60 -12.06 -15.83 -2.30
N LEU A 61 -12.71 -16.18 -3.41
CA LEU A 61 -13.30 -15.26 -4.39
C LEU A 61 -14.81 -15.08 -4.23
N ASN A 62 -15.44 -15.84 -3.32
CA ASN A 62 -16.85 -15.71 -2.94
C ASN A 62 -16.97 -14.83 -1.68
#